data_AF-A0A3G9II08-F1
#
_entry.id   AF-A0A3G9II08-F1
#
_cell.length_a   1.000
_cell.length_b   1.000
_cell.length_c   1.000
_cell.angle_alpha   90.00
_cell.angle_beta   90.00
_cell.angle_gamma   90.00
#
_symmetry.space_group_name_H-M   'P 1'
#
loop_
_entity.id
_entity.type
_entity.pdbx_description
1 polymer ?
#
loop_
_entity_poly.entity_id
_entity_poly.type
_entity_poly.pdbx_seq_one_letter_code
_entity_poly.pdbx_strand_id
1 'polypeptide(L)'
;MSLRIVATYEMGKFFMTSTQKRRRTTPVLWAGGVLAALALVLGVNGTLASWSTAILTNDTNTVKAADAKVLTETDGTNTCVSTDNNDGSNSYTCSTINKYGGTATPLAPGTNQATTVTMTNTGTASGSLTLAPGTCVKSAGSASATQSICDVATVTIKCTAPSSLDTTGTPVALSSFGSQTVGTLAAGASTQCTFTVAVPATASPQIAGQIATQPLVWTLA
;
A
#
# COMPACT_ATOMS: atom_id res chain seq x y z
N MET A 1 21.07 100.50 -5.46
CA MET A 1 22.43 100.22 -5.96
C MET A 1 22.28 99.69 -7.38
N SER A 2 22.18 100.61 -8.34
CA SER A 2 23.18 100.86 -9.41
C SER A 2 23.30 99.67 -10.37
N LEU A 3 22.56 99.57 -11.48
CA LEU A 3 22.43 100.42 -12.67
C LEU A 3 23.54 100.17 -13.72
N ARG A 4 23.06 99.81 -14.92
CA ARG A 4 23.56 100.09 -16.29
C ARG A 4 24.67 99.24 -16.90
N ILE A 5 24.22 98.45 -17.87
CA ILE A 5 24.87 98.15 -19.16
C ILE A 5 25.30 99.46 -19.83
N VAL A 6 26.57 99.54 -20.24
CA VAL A 6 27.04 100.39 -21.34
C VAL A 6 28.01 99.56 -22.17
N ALA A 7 27.63 99.33 -23.43
CA ALA A 7 28.51 98.79 -24.46
C ALA A 7 29.41 99.92 -24.97
N THR A 8 30.70 99.63 -25.14
CA THR A 8 31.58 100.39 -26.04
C THR A 8 32.27 99.40 -26.96
N TYR A 9 32.16 99.69 -28.26
CA TYR A 9 32.62 98.92 -29.40
C TYR A 9 33.90 99.61 -29.89
N GLU A 10 35.02 98.89 -29.94
CA GLU A 10 36.20 99.34 -30.67
C GLU A 10 36.70 98.20 -31.57
N MET A 11 36.71 98.49 -32.86
CA MET A 11 37.12 97.62 -33.95
C MET A 11 38.64 97.56 -34.03
N GLY A 12 39.23 96.51 -33.48
CA GLY A 12 40.59 96.08 -33.78
C GLY A 12 40.58 94.87 -34.69
N LYS A 13 40.52 95.08 -36.02
CA LYS A 13 40.77 94.03 -37.00
C LYS A 13 42.22 93.54 -36.84
N PHE A 14 42.41 92.32 -36.35
CA PHE A 14 43.60 91.54 -36.64
C PHE A 14 43.16 90.23 -37.27
N PHE A 15 43.32 90.16 -38.59
CA PHE A 15 43.29 88.91 -39.33
C PHE A 15 44.35 87.99 -38.75
N MET A 16 43.92 86.89 -38.12
CA MET A 16 44.76 85.71 -38.02
C MET A 16 43.90 84.48 -38.22
N THR A 17 43.82 84.08 -39.48
CA THR A 17 43.27 82.81 -39.95
C THR A 17 44.09 81.68 -39.34
N SER A 18 43.74 81.26 -38.12
CA SER A 18 44.25 80.03 -37.52
C SER A 18 43.46 78.87 -38.11
N THR A 19 44.00 78.34 -39.21
CA THR A 19 43.54 77.12 -39.88
C THR A 19 43.35 76.00 -38.85
N GLN A 20 42.09 75.64 -38.64
CA GLN A 20 41.63 74.55 -37.80
C GLN A 20 42.28 73.23 -38.24
N LYS A 21 43.38 72.83 -37.59
CA LYS A 21 43.93 71.48 -37.76
C LYS A 21 43.27 70.57 -36.73
N ARG A 22 42.08 70.08 -37.08
CA ARG A 22 41.37 68.97 -36.42
C ARG A 22 42.28 67.72 -36.46
N ARG A 23 43.22 67.62 -35.52
CA ARG A 23 44.02 66.41 -35.32
C ARG A 23 43.18 65.40 -34.55
N ARG A 24 42.37 64.65 -35.30
CA ARG A 24 42.20 63.17 -35.31
C ARG A 24 42.38 62.34 -34.02
N THR A 25 42.21 62.86 -32.81
CA THR A 25 42.24 62.06 -31.56
C THR A 25 40.86 61.91 -30.90
N THR A 26 39.84 62.58 -31.45
CA THR A 26 38.45 62.48 -30.97
C THR A 26 37.85 61.07 -31.03
N PRO A 27 38.05 60.20 -32.05
CA PRO A 27 37.37 58.91 -32.07
C PRO A 27 37.90 57.91 -31.02
N VAL A 28 39.12 58.10 -30.51
CA VAL A 28 39.74 57.18 -29.53
C VAL A 28 39.18 57.41 -28.13
N LEU A 29 38.89 58.67 -27.76
CA LEU A 29 38.26 58.99 -26.47
C LEU A 29 36.80 58.54 -26.40
N TRP A 30 36.05 58.63 -27.51
CA TRP A 30 34.69 58.08 -27.60
C TRP A 30 34.69 56.55 -27.62
N ALA A 31 35.64 55.92 -28.33
CA ALA A 31 35.77 54.46 -28.34
C ALA A 31 36.16 53.90 -26.96
N GLY A 32 37.06 54.57 -26.22
CA GLY A 32 37.44 54.17 -24.86
C GLY A 32 36.30 54.29 -23.85
N GLY A 33 35.50 55.37 -23.92
CA GLY A 33 34.32 55.54 -23.06
C GLY A 33 33.21 54.53 -23.34
N VAL A 34 32.98 54.22 -24.62
CA VAL A 34 32.03 53.18 -25.04
C VAL A 34 32.50 51.78 -24.62
N LEU A 35 33.80 51.47 -24.75
CA LEU A 35 34.36 50.20 -24.30
C LEU A 35 34.31 50.04 -22.78
N ALA A 36 34.56 51.11 -22.01
CA ALA A 36 34.46 51.09 -20.55
C ALA A 36 32.99 50.94 -20.07
N ALA A 37 32.05 51.63 -20.73
CA ALA A 37 30.62 51.49 -20.45
C ALA A 37 30.09 50.09 -20.81
N LEU A 38 30.53 49.52 -21.94
CA LEU A 38 30.21 48.14 -22.32
C LEU A 38 30.80 47.13 -21.34
N ALA A 39 32.04 47.34 -20.86
CA ALA A 39 32.66 46.49 -19.84
C ALA A 39 31.92 46.57 -18.49
N LEU A 40 31.44 47.74 -18.09
CA LEU A 40 30.62 47.89 -16.88
C LEU A 40 29.24 47.22 -17.04
N VAL A 41 28.58 47.41 -18.18
CA VAL A 41 27.28 46.79 -18.46
C VAL A 41 27.40 45.25 -18.52
N LEU A 42 28.51 44.72 -19.05
CA LEU A 42 28.77 43.27 -19.07
C LEU A 42 29.18 42.71 -17.70
N GLY A 43 29.88 43.49 -16.88
CA GLY A 43 30.30 43.10 -15.52
C GLY A 43 29.16 43.13 -14.48
N VAL A 44 28.24 44.08 -14.63
CA VAL A 44 27.08 44.30 -13.73
C VAL A 44 25.96 43.32 -14.06
N ASN A 45 25.66 43.04 -15.33
CA ASN A 45 24.51 42.18 -15.68
C ASN A 45 24.71 40.68 -15.39
N GLY A 46 25.94 40.18 -15.28
CA GLY A 46 26.21 38.76 -15.03
C GLY A 46 26.21 38.37 -13.54
N THR A 47 26.73 39.24 -12.67
CA THR A 47 26.87 38.97 -11.23
C THR A 47 25.73 39.57 -10.41
N LEU A 48 25.09 40.64 -10.91
CA LEU A 48 23.93 41.26 -10.28
C LEU A 48 22.57 40.67 -10.72
N ALA A 49 22.54 39.59 -11.50
CA ALA A 49 21.28 38.86 -11.75
C ALA A 49 21.01 37.79 -10.67
N SER A 50 22.04 37.40 -9.90
CA SER A 50 22.02 36.29 -8.93
C SER A 50 21.71 36.70 -7.48
N TRP A 51 21.63 38.00 -7.13
CA TRP A 51 21.37 38.47 -5.76
C TRP A 51 19.91 38.92 -5.54
N SER A 52 19.15 39.12 -6.61
CA SER A 52 17.75 39.55 -6.52
C SER A 52 16.76 38.38 -6.34
N THR A 53 17.21 37.13 -6.54
CA THR A 53 16.39 35.93 -6.37
C THR A 53 17.19 34.81 -5.69
N ALA A 54 16.73 34.40 -4.50
CA ALA A 54 17.16 33.17 -3.85
C ALA A 54 16.10 32.09 -4.12
N ILE A 55 16.48 31.04 -4.84
CA ILE A 55 15.59 29.94 -5.21
C ILE A 55 16.09 28.66 -4.56
N LEU A 56 15.24 28.00 -3.78
CA LEU A 56 15.48 26.72 -3.16
C LEU A 56 14.43 25.72 -3.66
N THR A 57 14.84 24.85 -4.58
CA THR A 57 13.99 23.78 -5.12
C THR A 57 14.27 22.49 -4.36
N ASN A 58 13.21 21.85 -3.84
CA ASN A 58 13.30 20.53 -3.22
C ASN A 58 12.68 19.51 -4.20
N ASP A 59 13.51 18.88 -5.02
CA ASP A 59 13.12 17.89 -6.03
C ASP A 59 13.15 16.44 -5.52
N THR A 60 13.57 16.24 -4.26
CA THR A 60 13.67 14.93 -3.61
C THR A 60 12.50 14.61 -2.66
N ASN A 61 11.43 15.41 -2.65
CA ASN A 61 10.29 15.20 -1.77
C ASN A 61 9.51 13.94 -2.16
N THR A 62 9.66 12.87 -1.39
CA THR A 62 8.94 11.60 -1.60
C THR A 62 8.28 11.13 -0.31
N VAL A 63 7.18 10.41 -0.45
CA VAL A 63 6.47 9.73 0.64
C VAL A 63 6.17 8.30 0.20
N LYS A 64 6.36 7.32 1.08
CA LYS A 64 6.00 5.92 0.87
C LYS A 64 5.05 5.49 2.00
N ALA A 65 3.97 4.80 1.65
CA ALA A 65 3.16 4.10 2.63
C ALA A 65 3.93 2.90 3.22
N ALA A 66 3.58 2.51 4.44
CA ALA A 66 4.10 1.29 5.04
C ALA A 66 3.64 0.05 4.25
N ASP A 67 4.43 -1.01 4.28
CA ASP A 67 4.04 -2.28 3.68
C ASP A 67 2.90 -2.92 4.48
N ALA A 68 1.97 -3.58 3.78
CA ALA A 68 0.75 -4.12 4.36
C ALA A 68 0.62 -5.61 4.07
N LYS A 69 -0.14 -6.31 4.91
CA LYS A 69 -0.53 -7.73 4.72
C LYS A 69 -2.00 -7.73 4.34
N VAL A 70 -2.38 -8.48 3.33
CA VAL A 70 -3.79 -8.61 2.93
C VAL A 70 -4.05 -10.08 2.69
N LEU A 71 -5.07 -10.63 3.33
CA LEU A 71 -5.39 -12.04 3.23
C LEU A 71 -6.62 -12.22 2.36
N THR A 72 -6.47 -13.04 1.33
CA THR A 72 -7.56 -13.46 0.45
C THR A 72 -7.82 -14.94 0.64
N GLU A 73 -9.08 -15.31 0.78
CA GLU A 73 -9.55 -16.70 0.79
C GLU A 73 -10.44 -16.95 -0.43
N THR A 74 -10.24 -18.08 -1.12
CA THR A 74 -11.13 -18.54 -2.19
C THR A 74 -11.34 -20.05 -2.16
N ASP A 75 -12.53 -20.51 -2.53
CA ASP A 75 -12.87 -21.93 -2.80
C ASP A 75 -12.90 -22.26 -4.30
N GLY A 76 -12.46 -21.33 -5.14
CA GLY A 76 -12.53 -21.41 -6.61
C GLY A 76 -13.81 -20.81 -7.22
N THR A 77 -14.85 -20.55 -6.41
CA THR A 77 -16.10 -19.91 -6.84
C THR A 77 -16.34 -18.60 -6.11
N ASN A 78 -16.26 -18.64 -4.78
CA ASN A 78 -16.39 -17.51 -3.89
C ASN A 78 -14.99 -16.96 -3.53
N THR A 79 -14.91 -15.67 -3.28
CA THR A 79 -13.70 -15.00 -2.82
C THR A 79 -14.05 -14.03 -1.71
N CYS A 80 -13.24 -14.02 -0.66
CA CYS A 80 -13.32 -13.11 0.47
C CYS A 80 -11.95 -12.46 0.68
N VAL A 81 -11.90 -11.15 0.87
CA VAL A 81 -10.68 -10.39 1.15
C VAL A 81 -10.81 -9.70 2.50
N SER A 82 -9.72 -9.67 3.26
CA SER A 82 -9.70 -9.06 4.61
C SER A 82 -10.06 -7.58 4.64
N THR A 83 -10.08 -6.88 3.49
CA THR A 83 -10.41 -5.46 3.35
C THR A 83 -11.82 -5.21 2.78
N ASP A 84 -12.64 -6.24 2.56
CA ASP A 84 -13.95 -6.10 1.89
C ASP A 84 -15.00 -5.30 2.69
N ASN A 85 -14.76 -5.06 3.99
CA ASN A 85 -15.64 -4.25 4.84
C ASN A 85 -15.58 -2.74 4.55
N ASN A 86 -14.58 -2.26 3.80
CA ASN A 86 -14.43 -0.86 3.39
C ASN A 86 -14.43 0.18 4.54
N ASP A 87 -14.12 -0.24 5.78
CA ASP A 87 -14.07 0.63 6.97
C ASP A 87 -12.63 1.04 7.35
N GLY A 88 -11.65 0.67 6.52
CA GLY A 88 -10.23 0.89 6.74
C GLY A 88 -9.56 -0.14 7.66
N SER A 89 -10.30 -1.12 8.18
CA SER A 89 -9.71 -2.25 8.90
C SER A 89 -9.34 -3.39 7.96
N ASN A 90 -8.51 -4.29 8.48
CA ASN A 90 -8.00 -5.46 7.75
C ASN A 90 -8.52 -6.73 8.40
N SER A 91 -9.85 -6.83 8.50
CA SER A 91 -10.57 -7.92 9.12
C SER A 91 -11.93 -8.08 8.45
N TYR A 92 -12.26 -9.29 8.00
CA TYR A 92 -13.53 -9.56 7.33
C TYR A 92 -14.08 -10.94 7.71
N THR A 93 -15.41 -11.05 7.83
CA THR A 93 -16.10 -12.32 8.11
C THR A 93 -16.65 -12.89 6.81
N CYS A 94 -16.01 -13.95 6.32
CA CYS A 94 -16.43 -14.66 5.11
C CYS A 94 -17.58 -15.65 5.40
N SER A 95 -18.79 -15.32 4.95
CA SER A 95 -20.00 -16.16 5.17
C SER A 95 -20.37 -17.03 3.97
N THR A 96 -19.69 -16.89 2.84
CA THR A 96 -20.02 -17.58 1.57
C THR A 96 -19.29 -18.91 1.38
N ILE A 97 -18.13 -19.09 2.02
CA ILE A 97 -17.29 -20.29 1.90
C ILE A 97 -17.54 -21.22 3.10
N ASN A 98 -18.18 -22.37 2.84
CA ASN A 98 -18.42 -23.39 3.87
C ASN A 98 -17.38 -24.51 3.80
N LYS A 99 -16.40 -24.48 4.70
CA LYS A 99 -15.30 -25.46 4.76
C LYS A 99 -15.74 -26.85 5.21
N TYR A 100 -16.94 -27.00 5.78
CA TYR A 100 -17.47 -28.29 6.23
C TYR A 100 -18.42 -28.92 5.19
N GLY A 101 -18.51 -28.33 3.99
CA GLY A 101 -19.33 -28.84 2.88
C GLY A 101 -20.81 -28.47 2.92
N GLY A 102 -21.26 -27.72 3.93
CA GLY A 102 -22.65 -27.26 4.04
C GLY A 102 -23.66 -28.37 4.36
N THR A 103 -24.95 -28.06 4.19
CA THR A 103 -26.07 -28.94 4.58
C THR A 103 -26.81 -29.58 3.39
N ALA A 104 -26.47 -29.20 2.15
CA ALA A 104 -27.16 -29.70 0.96
C ALA A 104 -26.92 -31.20 0.71
N THR A 105 -25.73 -31.69 1.06
CA THR A 105 -25.35 -33.10 0.99
C THR A 105 -24.92 -33.59 2.38
N PRO A 106 -25.87 -34.01 3.23
CA PRO A 106 -25.56 -34.45 4.59
C PRO A 106 -24.70 -35.72 4.57
N LEU A 107 -23.75 -35.82 5.49
CA LEU A 107 -22.94 -37.03 5.66
C LEU A 107 -23.73 -38.16 6.31
N ALA A 108 -23.54 -39.36 5.79
CA ALA A 108 -23.92 -40.60 6.45
C ALA A 108 -22.73 -41.18 7.24
N PRO A 109 -22.97 -42.06 8.24
CA PRO A 109 -21.89 -42.80 8.89
C PRO A 109 -20.99 -43.52 7.89
N GLY A 110 -19.67 -43.37 8.06
CA GLY A 110 -18.64 -43.95 7.19
C GLY A 110 -18.31 -43.12 5.96
N THR A 111 -19.01 -42.02 5.73
CA THR A 111 -18.74 -41.11 4.60
C THR A 111 -17.93 -39.89 5.03
N ASN A 112 -17.32 -39.24 4.05
CA ASN A 112 -16.61 -37.97 4.23
C ASN A 112 -16.89 -37.05 3.05
N GLN A 113 -16.63 -35.76 3.25
CA GLN A 113 -16.50 -34.81 2.16
C GLN A 113 -15.26 -33.93 2.37
N ALA A 114 -14.73 -33.40 1.27
CA ALA A 114 -13.58 -32.51 1.29
C ALA A 114 -13.94 -31.15 0.68
N THR A 115 -13.44 -30.08 1.30
CA THR A 115 -13.50 -28.72 0.77
C THR A 115 -12.11 -28.14 0.78
N THR A 116 -11.68 -27.59 -0.35
CA THR A 116 -10.35 -27.00 -0.50
C THR A 116 -10.48 -25.50 -0.64
N VAL A 117 -9.69 -24.78 0.15
CA VAL A 117 -9.58 -23.32 0.08
C VAL A 117 -8.14 -22.91 -0.21
N THR A 118 -7.99 -21.82 -0.94
CA THR A 118 -6.68 -21.21 -1.22
C THR A 118 -6.59 -19.90 -0.44
N MET A 119 -5.57 -19.80 0.39
CA MET A 119 -5.24 -18.60 1.16
C MET A 119 -4.07 -17.90 0.47
N THR A 120 -4.24 -16.64 0.12
CA THR A 120 -3.24 -15.84 -0.59
C THR A 120 -2.93 -14.58 0.19
N ASN A 121 -1.64 -14.27 0.35
CA ASN A 121 -1.21 -12.97 0.83
C ASN A 121 -1.10 -12.00 -0.35
N THR A 122 -2.13 -11.19 -0.59
CA THR A 122 -2.17 -10.17 -1.64
C THR A 122 -1.56 -8.84 -1.21
N GLY A 123 -1.02 -8.77 0.01
CA GLY A 123 -0.29 -7.61 0.52
C GLY A 123 1.14 -7.49 -0.04
N THR A 124 1.86 -6.49 0.45
CA THR A 124 3.25 -6.19 0.09
C THR A 124 4.27 -6.68 1.12
N ALA A 125 3.84 -7.06 2.34
CA ALA A 125 4.68 -7.63 3.39
C ALA A 125 4.43 -9.13 3.57
N SER A 126 5.48 -9.88 3.94
CA SER A 126 5.35 -11.29 4.33
C SER A 126 4.75 -11.42 5.73
N GLY A 127 4.01 -12.50 6.00
CA GLY A 127 3.40 -12.74 7.31
C GLY A 127 3.26 -14.21 7.68
N SER A 128 3.09 -14.46 8.99
CA SER A 128 2.79 -15.80 9.51
C SER A 128 1.28 -16.03 9.44
N LEU A 129 0.86 -17.06 8.71
CA LEU A 129 -0.53 -17.49 8.65
C LEU A 129 -0.83 -18.43 9.81
N THR A 130 -1.90 -18.16 10.54
CA THR A 130 -2.42 -19.01 11.61
C THR A 130 -3.91 -19.31 11.42
N LEU A 131 -4.36 -20.45 11.94
CA LEU A 131 -5.77 -20.86 11.98
C LEU A 131 -6.18 -21.11 13.42
N ALA A 132 -7.22 -20.42 13.88
CA ALA A 132 -7.83 -20.64 15.20
C ALA A 132 -9.28 -21.13 15.02
N PRO A 133 -9.55 -22.44 15.24
CA PRO A 133 -10.91 -22.95 15.32
C PRO A 133 -11.58 -22.45 16.60
N GLY A 134 -12.77 -21.87 16.50
CA GLY A 134 -13.56 -21.47 17.67
C GLY A 134 -14.48 -22.59 18.16
N THR A 135 -15.40 -22.28 19.08
CA THR A 135 -16.30 -23.27 19.67
C THR A 135 -17.25 -23.88 18.63
N CYS A 136 -17.36 -25.21 18.60
CA CYS A 136 -18.38 -25.88 17.80
C CYS A 136 -19.73 -25.84 18.52
N VAL A 137 -20.77 -25.43 17.79
CA VAL A 137 -22.15 -25.40 18.26
C VAL A 137 -22.96 -26.39 17.44
N LYS A 138 -23.68 -27.27 18.13
CA LYS A 138 -24.71 -28.12 17.53
C LYS A 138 -26.02 -27.36 17.42
N SER A 139 -26.68 -27.46 16.27
CA SER A 139 -28.08 -27.09 16.08
C SER A 139 -28.86 -28.25 15.45
N ALA A 140 -30.20 -28.18 15.46
CA ALA A 140 -31.10 -29.20 14.91
C ALA A 140 -30.92 -30.62 15.52
N GLY A 141 -31.55 -31.61 14.89
CA GLY A 141 -31.62 -32.99 15.36
C GLY A 141 -32.68 -33.22 16.45
N SER A 142 -32.64 -34.40 17.06
CA SER A 142 -33.57 -34.75 18.14
C SER A 142 -33.25 -33.99 19.43
N ALA A 143 -34.28 -33.42 20.07
CA ALA A 143 -34.16 -32.76 21.37
C ALA A 143 -33.70 -33.71 22.49
N SER A 144 -33.97 -35.01 22.36
CA SER A 144 -33.56 -36.02 23.33
C SER A 144 -32.17 -36.61 23.03
N ALA A 145 -31.47 -36.14 22.00
CA ALA A 145 -30.14 -36.63 21.67
C ALA A 145 -29.11 -36.20 22.73
N THR A 146 -28.45 -37.19 23.32
CA THR A 146 -27.38 -36.97 24.31
C THR A 146 -26.01 -36.83 23.66
N GLN A 147 -25.83 -37.34 22.44
CA GLN A 147 -24.61 -37.18 21.65
C GLN A 147 -24.67 -35.94 20.75
N SER A 148 -23.49 -35.41 20.41
CA SER A 148 -23.33 -34.23 19.58
C SER A 148 -22.43 -34.52 18.40
N ILE A 149 -22.82 -34.04 17.22
CA ILE A 149 -21.99 -34.10 16.02
C ILE A 149 -20.64 -33.39 16.20
N CYS A 150 -20.58 -32.35 17.05
CA CYS A 150 -19.35 -31.64 17.37
C CYS A 150 -18.31 -32.50 18.12
N ASP A 151 -18.76 -33.56 18.80
CA ASP A 151 -17.91 -34.47 19.57
C ASP A 151 -17.57 -35.75 18.78
N VAL A 152 -18.31 -36.03 17.70
CA VAL A 152 -18.25 -37.31 16.99
C VAL A 152 -17.68 -37.17 15.58
N ALA A 153 -18.00 -36.09 14.87
CA ALA A 153 -17.41 -35.85 13.54
C ALA A 153 -15.90 -35.66 13.65
N THR A 154 -15.18 -36.05 12.61
CA THR A 154 -13.74 -35.83 12.49
C THR A 154 -13.49 -34.80 11.41
N VAL A 155 -12.66 -33.81 11.70
CA VAL A 155 -12.19 -32.80 10.75
C VAL A 155 -10.69 -32.95 10.63
N THR A 156 -10.23 -33.23 9.42
CA THR A 156 -8.82 -33.21 9.04
C THR A 156 -8.53 -31.96 8.26
N ILE A 157 -7.49 -31.22 8.64
CA ILE A 157 -7.06 -29.98 8.00
C ILE A 157 -5.63 -30.21 7.53
N LYS A 158 -5.46 -30.23 6.21
CA LYS A 158 -4.15 -30.42 5.58
C LYS A 158 -3.85 -29.24 4.66
N CYS A 159 -2.80 -28.51 4.97
CA CYS A 159 -2.28 -27.43 4.14
C CYS A 159 -1.00 -27.89 3.43
N THR A 160 -0.87 -27.53 2.16
CA THR A 160 0.31 -27.86 1.33
C THR A 160 1.27 -26.68 1.23
N ALA A 161 2.46 -26.91 0.67
CA ALA A 161 3.54 -25.92 0.60
C ALA A 161 3.05 -24.54 0.08
N PRO A 162 3.52 -23.43 0.66
CA PRO A 162 4.63 -23.32 1.63
C PRO A 162 4.25 -23.67 3.08
N SER A 163 3.00 -24.05 3.34
CA SER A 163 2.52 -24.45 4.67
C SER A 163 2.76 -25.94 4.94
N SER A 164 2.62 -26.34 6.21
CA SER A 164 2.80 -27.75 6.64
C SER A 164 1.80 -28.23 7.68
N LEU A 165 0.73 -27.46 7.93
CA LEU A 165 -0.32 -27.87 8.86
C LEU A 165 -0.96 -29.19 8.40
N ASP A 166 -0.91 -30.19 9.25
CA ASP A 166 -1.60 -31.46 9.09
C ASP A 166 -2.14 -31.85 10.45
N THR A 167 -3.43 -31.61 10.69
CA THR A 167 -4.07 -31.87 11.99
C THR A 167 -5.41 -32.52 11.81
N THR A 168 -5.77 -33.38 12.75
CA THR A 168 -7.04 -34.09 12.77
C THR A 168 -7.60 -34.06 14.18
N GLY A 169 -8.90 -33.81 14.29
CA GLY A 169 -9.59 -33.87 15.58
C GLY A 169 -11.09 -33.78 15.41
N THR A 170 -11.82 -33.91 16.51
CA THR A 170 -13.23 -33.52 16.53
C THR A 170 -13.33 -31.99 16.51
N PRO A 171 -14.46 -31.41 16.05
CA PRO A 171 -14.68 -29.97 16.15
C PRO A 171 -14.39 -29.39 17.55
N VAL A 172 -14.81 -30.09 18.61
CA VAL A 172 -14.51 -29.70 20.00
C VAL A 172 -13.01 -29.78 20.32
N ALA A 173 -12.33 -30.85 19.93
CA ALA A 173 -10.88 -30.98 20.15
C ALA A 173 -10.10 -29.89 19.41
N LEU A 174 -10.47 -29.59 18.16
CA LEU A 174 -9.85 -28.52 17.38
C LEU A 174 -10.00 -27.15 18.03
N SER A 175 -11.15 -26.87 18.65
CA SER A 175 -11.38 -25.61 19.37
C SER A 175 -10.47 -25.43 20.60
N SER A 176 -9.94 -26.54 21.13
CA SER A 176 -9.05 -26.54 22.30
C SER A 176 -7.58 -26.32 21.94
N PHE A 177 -7.21 -26.46 20.67
CA PHE A 177 -5.83 -26.24 20.22
C PHE A 177 -5.44 -24.76 20.15
N GLY A 178 -6.41 -23.85 20.14
CA GLY A 178 -6.14 -22.42 19.97
C GLY A 178 -5.61 -22.10 18.57
N SER A 179 -4.76 -21.08 18.47
CA SER A 179 -4.21 -20.63 17.19
C SER A 179 -3.07 -21.52 16.73
N GLN A 180 -3.26 -22.24 15.62
CA GLN A 180 -2.29 -23.14 15.03
C GLN A 180 -1.52 -22.44 13.92
N THR A 181 -0.19 -22.54 13.94
CA THR A 181 0.65 -22.04 12.85
C THR A 181 0.45 -22.89 11.60
N VAL A 182 0.14 -22.23 10.49
CA VAL A 182 -0.08 -22.87 9.19
C VAL A 182 1.21 -22.85 8.38
N GLY A 183 1.84 -21.67 8.32
CA GLY A 183 3.09 -21.42 7.60
C GLY A 183 3.37 -19.93 7.46
N THR A 184 4.42 -19.57 6.73
CA THR A 184 4.69 -18.18 6.35
C THR A 184 4.29 -17.96 4.90
N LEU A 185 3.56 -16.87 4.63
CA LEU A 185 3.23 -16.44 3.28
C LEU A 185 4.00 -15.17 2.93
N ALA A 186 4.88 -15.28 1.94
CA ALA A 186 5.47 -14.11 1.31
C ALA A 186 4.39 -13.27 0.60
N ALA A 187 4.71 -12.01 0.29
CA ALA A 187 3.86 -11.19 -0.57
C ALA A 187 3.63 -11.89 -1.92
N GLY A 188 2.37 -12.02 -2.33
CA GLY A 188 1.95 -12.73 -3.54
C GLY A 188 1.96 -14.26 -3.44
N ALA A 189 2.37 -14.84 -2.31
CA ALA A 189 2.37 -16.29 -2.13
C ALA A 189 0.99 -16.82 -1.71
N SER A 190 0.71 -18.06 -2.09
CA SER A 190 -0.51 -18.79 -1.75
C SER A 190 -0.19 -20.11 -1.07
N THR A 191 -1.12 -20.57 -0.24
CA THR A 191 -1.15 -21.92 0.31
C THR A 191 -2.54 -22.51 0.09
N GLN A 192 -2.62 -23.80 -0.18
CA GLN A 192 -3.88 -24.50 -0.28
C GLN A 192 -4.11 -25.32 0.99
N CYS A 193 -5.33 -25.27 1.53
CA CYS A 193 -5.74 -26.02 2.71
C CYS A 193 -7.02 -26.81 2.40
N THR A 194 -6.96 -28.12 2.59
CA THR A 194 -8.09 -29.02 2.42
C THR A 194 -8.64 -29.43 3.78
N PHE A 195 -9.94 -29.21 3.94
CA PHE A 195 -10.75 -29.63 5.07
C PHE A 195 -11.49 -30.91 4.68
N THR A 196 -11.19 -32.02 5.33
CA THR A 196 -11.93 -33.27 5.16
C THR A 196 -12.75 -33.52 6.41
N VAL A 197 -14.07 -33.43 6.27
CA VAL A 197 -15.03 -33.73 7.34
C VAL A 197 -15.55 -35.14 7.13
N ALA A 198 -15.58 -35.94 8.19
CA ALA A 198 -16.04 -37.31 8.16
C ALA A 198 -16.96 -37.61 9.34
N VAL A 199 -17.96 -38.46 9.12
CA VAL A 199 -18.74 -39.08 10.20
C VAL A 199 -18.27 -40.52 10.34
N PRO A 200 -17.76 -40.94 11.51
CA PRO A 200 -17.33 -42.33 11.71
C PRO A 200 -18.42 -43.35 11.38
N ALA A 201 -18.05 -44.52 10.85
CA ALA A 201 -19.02 -45.59 10.55
C ALA A 201 -19.74 -46.12 11.81
N THR A 202 -19.13 -45.94 12.98
CA THR A 202 -19.67 -46.29 14.30
C THR A 202 -20.56 -45.21 14.91
N ALA A 203 -20.80 -44.09 14.21
CA ALA A 203 -21.58 -42.99 14.74
C ALA A 203 -23.02 -43.42 15.06
N SER A 204 -23.50 -43.01 16.23
CA SER A 204 -24.85 -43.33 16.69
C SER A 204 -25.93 -42.59 15.88
N PRO A 205 -27.11 -43.19 15.66
CA PRO A 205 -28.26 -42.47 15.09
C PRO A 205 -28.67 -41.21 15.87
N GLN A 206 -28.21 -41.03 17.12
CA GLN A 206 -28.47 -39.82 17.91
C GLN A 206 -27.95 -38.53 17.25
N ILE A 207 -26.92 -38.61 16.40
CA ILE A 207 -26.40 -37.44 15.68
C ILE A 207 -27.17 -37.13 14.38
N ALA A 208 -28.17 -37.93 14.02
CA ALA A 208 -28.94 -37.74 12.80
C ALA A 208 -29.67 -36.38 12.79
N GLY A 209 -29.56 -35.68 11.67
CA GLY A 209 -30.17 -34.36 11.45
C GLY A 209 -29.55 -33.22 12.26
N GLN A 210 -28.48 -33.47 13.02
CA GLN A 210 -27.73 -32.42 13.70
C GLN A 210 -26.87 -31.64 12.70
N ILE A 211 -26.68 -30.35 12.96
CA ILE A 211 -25.84 -29.44 12.18
C ILE A 211 -24.74 -28.91 13.09
N ALA A 212 -23.49 -29.08 12.69
CA ALA A 212 -22.33 -28.51 13.37
C ALA A 212 -21.97 -27.15 12.75
N THR A 213 -21.83 -26.12 13.58
CA THR A 213 -21.32 -24.80 13.15
C THR A 213 -20.10 -24.47 13.99
N GLN A 214 -18.99 -24.16 13.33
CA GLN A 214 -17.74 -23.78 13.99
C GLN A 214 -17.11 -22.60 13.23
N PRO A 215 -16.81 -21.48 13.91
CA PRO A 215 -16.06 -20.39 13.28
C PRO A 215 -14.60 -20.81 13.12
N LEU A 216 -14.01 -20.46 11.97
CA LEU A 216 -12.61 -20.72 11.65
C LEU A 216 -11.96 -19.38 11.34
N VAL A 217 -11.11 -18.89 12.25
CA VAL A 217 -10.48 -17.58 12.14
C VAL A 217 -9.08 -17.73 11.59
N TRP A 218 -8.82 -17.10 10.45
CA TRP A 218 -7.48 -16.99 9.88
C TRP A 218 -6.85 -15.66 10.24
N THR A 219 -5.56 -15.66 10.53
CA THR A 219 -4.81 -14.43 10.80
C THR A 219 -3.48 -14.48 10.06
N LEU A 220 -3.17 -13.40 9.36
CA LEU A 220 -1.87 -13.20 8.72
C LEU A 220 -1.14 -12.09 9.49
N ALA A 221 -0.24 -12.49 10.38
CA ALA A 221 0.44 -11.60 11.34
C ALA A 221 1.83 -11.18 10.89
#